data_AF-A0A3N5KXI9-F1
#
_entry.id   AF-A0A3N5KXI9-F1
#
_cell.length_a   1.000
_cell.length_b   1.000
_cell.length_c   1.000
_cell.angle_alpha   90.00
_cell.angle_beta   90.00
_cell.angle_gamma   90.00
#
_symmetry.space_group_name_H-M   'P 1'
#
loop_
_entity.id
_entity.type
_entity.pdbx_description
1 polymer ?
#
loop_
_entity_poly.entity_id
_entity_poly.type
_entity_poly.pdbx_seq_one_letter_code
_entity_poly.pdbx_strand_id
1 'polypeptide(L)'
;LFVGVGDPIYNAADPRRSAYSPGGLAKLFSATPADAPLEMARLAGSGREIGACRQAWGVPRSETILLSGGQASPRQLSQALAFRPSVVHFATHFVKSAGDEPQALMALSLGAGGSPELLGPVEIARRRVEVGLVVLSGCSSSEAAALPAEGLMGMTRAWLAAGAQAVIASLWPTPDDQGRLFVAFYRHLGGLMEQGNSGAAPEALRRAQLEMLHSGAWQASTAYWAAYTVAGKE
;
A
#
# COMPACT_ATOMS: atom_id res chain seq x y z
N LEU A 1 5.30 16.69 1.00
CA LEU A 1 5.15 15.72 -0.13
C LEU A 1 4.35 14.49 0.30
N PHE A 2 3.31 14.13 -0.47
CA PHE A 2 2.56 12.87 -0.37
C PHE A 2 2.98 11.90 -1.48
N VAL A 3 3.32 10.66 -1.12
CA VAL A 3 3.59 9.59 -2.07
C VAL A 3 2.51 8.52 -1.94
N GLY A 4 1.81 8.21 -3.02
CA GLY A 4 0.83 7.11 -3.07
C GLY A 4 1.29 6.02 -4.03
N VAL A 5 1.17 4.76 -3.65
CA VAL A 5 1.48 3.59 -4.48
C VAL A 5 0.23 2.73 -4.57
N GLY A 6 -0.30 2.50 -5.77
CA GLY A 6 -1.55 1.76 -5.93
C GLY A 6 -1.86 1.44 -7.39
N ASP A 7 -2.80 0.52 -7.59
CA ASP A 7 -3.17 -0.10 -8.87
C ASP A 7 -1.95 -0.54 -9.73
N PRO A 8 -1.01 -1.36 -9.19
CA PRO A 8 0.09 -1.92 -9.97
C PRO A 8 -0.39 -2.86 -11.08
N ILE A 9 0.49 -3.14 -12.04
CA ILE A 9 0.25 -4.14 -13.10
C ILE A 9 0.68 -5.50 -12.56
N TYR A 10 -0.27 -6.41 -12.31
CA TYR A 10 0.02 -7.71 -11.68
C TYR A 10 -0.03 -8.92 -12.61
N ASN A 11 -0.56 -8.78 -13.82
CA ASN A 11 -0.67 -9.89 -14.78
C ASN A 11 -0.36 -9.43 -16.20
N ALA A 12 -0.03 -10.38 -17.08
CA ALA A 12 0.34 -10.07 -18.46
C ALA A 12 -0.84 -9.59 -19.32
N ALA A 13 -2.07 -9.92 -18.92
CA ALA A 13 -3.29 -9.54 -19.60
C ALA A 13 -3.71 -8.08 -19.34
N ASP A 14 -3.06 -7.37 -18.41
CA ASP A 14 -3.37 -5.96 -18.14
C ASP A 14 -3.05 -5.10 -19.38
N PRO A 15 -4.04 -4.44 -19.99
CA PRO A 15 -3.84 -3.68 -21.23
C PRO A 15 -2.83 -2.54 -21.08
N ARG A 16 -2.64 -2.03 -19.86
CA ARG A 16 -1.70 -0.95 -19.54
C ARG A 16 -0.24 -1.40 -19.64
N ARG A 17 0.04 -2.71 -19.71
CA ARG A 17 1.40 -3.24 -19.86
C ARG A 17 2.03 -2.86 -21.21
N SER A 18 1.25 -2.85 -22.27
CA SER A 18 1.73 -2.50 -23.63
C SER A 18 2.32 -1.09 -23.71
N ALA A 19 1.82 -0.16 -22.90
CA ALA A 19 2.32 1.21 -22.80
C ALA A 19 3.71 1.33 -22.12
N TYR A 20 4.15 0.29 -21.42
CA TYR A 20 5.41 0.27 -20.65
C TYR A 20 6.43 -0.76 -21.17
N SER A 21 6.05 -1.62 -22.12
CA SER A 21 6.95 -2.61 -22.74
C SER A 21 6.67 -2.68 -24.25
N PRO A 22 7.37 -1.87 -25.07
CA PRO A 22 7.23 -1.93 -26.52
C PRO A 22 7.92 -3.21 -27.02
N GLY A 23 7.18 -4.31 -27.15
CA GLY A 23 7.70 -5.57 -27.71
C GLY A 23 7.02 -6.87 -27.26
N GLY A 24 5.97 -6.83 -26.42
CA GLY A 24 5.50 -8.01 -25.67
C GLY A 24 4.52 -8.98 -26.36
N LEU A 25 4.05 -8.72 -27.59
CA LEU A 25 3.00 -9.56 -28.21
C LEU A 25 3.47 -10.99 -28.57
N ALA A 26 4.78 -11.24 -28.68
CA ALA A 26 5.32 -12.52 -29.13
C ALA A 26 5.44 -13.61 -28.03
N LYS A 27 5.21 -13.29 -26.75
CA LYS A 27 5.41 -14.24 -25.63
C LYS A 27 4.12 -14.84 -25.04
N LEU A 28 2.95 -14.51 -25.58
CA LEU A 28 1.67 -14.99 -25.04
C LEU A 28 1.40 -16.50 -25.23
N PHE A 29 2.16 -17.20 -26.06
CA PHE A 29 1.82 -18.57 -26.48
C PHE A 29 2.84 -19.65 -26.06
N SER A 30 3.75 -19.38 -25.12
CA SER A 30 4.86 -20.31 -24.83
C SER A 30 5.10 -20.67 -23.35
N ALA A 31 4.15 -20.46 -22.44
CA ALA A 31 4.36 -20.78 -21.02
C ALA A 31 3.77 -22.16 -20.64
N THR A 32 4.59 -23.03 -20.04
CA THR A 32 4.18 -24.30 -19.42
C THR A 32 3.63 -24.09 -17.99
N PRO A 33 2.67 -24.90 -17.50
CA PRO A 33 1.94 -24.64 -16.25
C PRO A 33 2.76 -24.65 -14.95
N ALA A 34 3.97 -25.22 -14.96
CA ALA A 34 4.79 -25.41 -13.76
C ALA A 34 5.57 -24.14 -13.33
N ASP A 35 5.69 -23.14 -14.20
CA ASP A 35 6.36 -21.85 -13.95
C ASP A 35 5.37 -20.67 -14.08
N ALA A 36 4.08 -20.92 -13.86
CA ALA A 36 3.07 -19.88 -14.00
C ALA A 36 3.42 -18.69 -13.07
N PRO A 37 3.67 -17.48 -13.62
CA PRO A 37 3.97 -16.32 -12.80
C PRO A 37 2.83 -16.11 -11.81
N LEU A 38 3.14 -15.66 -10.60
CA LEU A 38 2.13 -15.33 -9.59
C LEU A 38 1.22 -14.22 -10.15
N GLU A 39 0.14 -14.62 -10.80
CA GLU A 39 -0.85 -13.72 -11.37
C GLU A 39 -1.83 -13.33 -10.28
N MET A 40 -1.92 -12.04 -10.00
CA MET A 40 -2.87 -11.52 -9.01
C MET A 40 -3.94 -10.69 -9.71
N ALA A 41 -5.14 -10.70 -9.13
CA ALA A 41 -6.22 -9.84 -9.56
C ALA A 41 -5.82 -8.36 -9.46
N ARG A 42 -6.28 -7.55 -10.41
CA ARG A 42 -6.04 -6.10 -10.40
C ARG A 42 -6.79 -5.44 -9.24
N LEU A 43 -6.10 -4.59 -8.49
CA LEU A 43 -6.69 -3.74 -7.45
C LEU A 43 -7.10 -2.38 -8.01
N ALA A 44 -8.09 -2.33 -8.91
CA ALA A 44 -8.47 -1.07 -9.55
C ALA A 44 -9.01 -0.02 -8.54
N GLY A 45 -9.55 -0.45 -7.40
CA GLY A 45 -9.99 0.45 -6.33
C GLY A 45 -8.83 1.18 -5.65
N SER A 46 -7.69 0.51 -5.47
CA SER A 46 -6.49 1.10 -4.86
C SER A 46 -5.93 2.32 -5.60
N GLY A 47 -6.08 2.39 -6.93
CA GLY A 47 -5.69 3.56 -7.71
C GLY A 47 -6.58 4.78 -7.42
N ARG A 48 -7.87 4.55 -7.12
CA ARG A 48 -8.81 5.60 -6.70
C ARG A 48 -8.57 6.00 -5.26
N GLU A 49 -8.25 5.04 -4.39
CA GLU A 49 -7.89 5.26 -3.00
C GLU A 49 -6.72 6.24 -2.85
N ILE A 50 -5.58 6.00 -3.51
CA ILE A 50 -4.42 6.91 -3.39
C ILE A 50 -4.73 8.32 -3.89
N GLY A 51 -5.58 8.45 -4.91
CA GLY A 51 -6.04 9.73 -5.44
C GLY A 51 -6.96 10.49 -4.48
N ALA A 52 -7.89 9.77 -3.85
CA ALA A 52 -8.82 10.31 -2.85
C ALA A 52 -8.10 10.66 -1.53
N CYS A 53 -7.20 9.81 -1.06
CA CYS A 53 -6.37 10.06 0.12
C CYS A 53 -5.50 11.31 -0.05
N ARG A 54 -4.84 11.45 -1.20
CA ARG A 54 -4.10 12.68 -1.56
C ARG A 54 -5.01 13.92 -1.49
N GLN A 55 -6.23 13.83 -2.02
CA GLN A 55 -7.16 14.96 -1.99
C GLN A 55 -7.58 15.31 -0.54
N ALA A 56 -7.89 14.30 0.26
CA ALA A 56 -8.25 14.48 1.67
C ALA A 56 -7.08 15.02 2.52
N TRP A 57 -5.85 14.68 2.14
CA TRP A 57 -4.64 15.21 2.75
C TRP A 57 -4.39 16.69 2.45
N GLY A 58 -5.00 17.24 1.39
CA GLY A 58 -5.02 18.69 1.13
C GLY A 58 -3.75 19.26 0.50
N VAL A 59 -2.81 18.42 0.03
CA VAL A 59 -1.58 18.91 -0.63
C VAL A 59 -1.79 19.22 -2.12
N PRO A 60 -1.11 20.25 -2.67
CA PRO A 60 -1.17 20.56 -4.09
C PRO A 60 -0.57 19.42 -4.94
N ARG A 61 -0.92 19.40 -6.23
CA ARG A 61 -0.40 18.39 -7.18
C ARG A 61 1.12 18.43 -7.32
N SER A 62 1.74 19.61 -7.17
CA SER A 62 3.20 19.78 -7.16
C SER A 62 3.89 19.06 -6.00
N GLU A 63 3.15 18.77 -4.93
CA GLU A 63 3.64 18.05 -3.75
C GLU A 63 3.07 16.63 -3.65
N THR A 64 2.74 16.05 -4.80
CA THR A 64 2.21 14.69 -4.91
C THR A 64 3.02 13.87 -5.89
N ILE A 65 3.34 12.64 -5.51
CA ILE A 65 3.78 11.58 -6.43
C ILE A 65 2.80 10.41 -6.30
N LEU A 66 2.12 10.04 -7.38
CA LEU A 66 1.28 8.83 -7.43
C LEU A 66 1.95 7.82 -8.36
N LEU A 67 2.39 6.69 -7.80
CA LEU A 67 2.99 5.58 -8.51
C LEU A 67 1.91 4.53 -8.80
N SER A 68 1.44 4.47 -10.04
CA SER A 68 0.42 3.52 -10.49
C SER A 68 0.75 2.87 -11.82
N GLY A 69 0.05 1.78 -12.14
CA GLY A 69 0.43 0.92 -13.26
C GLY A 69 1.91 0.53 -13.15
N GLY A 70 2.64 0.48 -14.27
CA GLY A 70 4.06 0.13 -14.29
C GLY A 70 4.99 1.07 -13.50
N GLN A 71 4.50 2.25 -13.06
CA GLN A 71 5.26 3.13 -12.19
C GLN A 71 5.28 2.67 -10.73
N ALA A 72 4.34 1.84 -10.29
CA ALA A 72 4.39 1.18 -9.00
C ALA A 72 5.48 0.10 -9.04
N SER A 73 6.75 0.50 -8.92
CA SER A 73 7.94 -0.35 -8.98
C SER A 73 8.96 0.04 -7.91
N PRO A 74 9.86 -0.88 -7.49
CA PRO A 74 10.88 -0.59 -6.48
C PRO A 74 11.77 0.61 -6.85
N ARG A 75 12.07 0.78 -8.15
CA ARG A 75 12.91 1.87 -8.66
C ARG A 75 12.26 3.23 -8.45
N GLN A 76 11.01 3.39 -8.90
CA GLN A 76 10.26 4.63 -8.76
C GLN A 76 9.97 4.93 -7.28
N LEU A 77 9.69 3.91 -6.48
CA LEU A 77 9.55 4.07 -5.04
C LEU A 77 10.83 4.61 -4.40
N SER A 78 12.00 4.06 -4.72
CA SER A 78 13.29 4.59 -4.23
C SER A 78 13.49 6.05 -4.61
N GLN A 79 13.15 6.43 -5.85
CA GLN A 79 13.25 7.82 -6.31
C GLN A 79 12.30 8.75 -5.55
N ALA A 80 11.06 8.31 -5.31
CA ALA A 80 10.08 9.07 -4.54
C ALA A 80 10.51 9.25 -3.07
N LEU A 81 11.06 8.20 -2.45
CA LEU A 81 11.54 8.23 -1.06
C LEU A 81 12.72 9.19 -0.86
N ALA A 82 13.54 9.42 -1.89
CA ALA A 82 14.66 10.36 -1.84
C ALA A 82 14.21 11.82 -1.58
N PHE A 83 12.95 12.16 -1.90
CA PHE A 83 12.37 13.47 -1.60
C PHE A 83 11.85 13.62 -0.17
N ARG A 84 12.10 12.63 0.71
CA ARG A 84 11.73 12.65 2.14
C ARG A 84 10.25 12.98 2.36
N PRO A 85 9.34 12.15 1.82
CA PRO A 85 7.92 12.44 1.90
C PRO A 85 7.41 12.44 3.34
N SER A 86 6.48 13.36 3.63
CA SER A 86 5.79 13.38 4.92
C SER A 86 4.92 12.14 5.10
N VAL A 87 4.35 11.65 3.99
CA VAL A 87 3.46 10.49 3.96
C VAL A 87 3.81 9.58 2.77
N VAL A 88 3.86 8.27 3.01
CA VAL A 88 3.84 7.24 1.97
C VAL A 88 2.66 6.30 2.20
N HIS A 89 1.75 6.20 1.23
CA HIS A 89 0.57 5.36 1.30
C HIS A 89 0.66 4.22 0.29
N PHE A 90 0.65 2.98 0.76
CA PHE A 90 0.66 1.78 -0.06
C PHE A 90 -0.72 1.14 -0.07
N ALA A 91 -1.34 1.07 -1.23
CA ALA A 91 -2.57 0.34 -1.49
C ALA A 91 -2.28 -0.77 -2.52
N THR A 92 -1.68 -1.87 -2.04
CA THR A 92 -1.12 -2.94 -2.87
C THR A 92 -1.46 -4.32 -2.30
N HIS A 93 -1.19 -5.38 -3.07
CA HIS A 93 -1.22 -6.73 -2.53
C HIS A 93 -0.07 -6.94 -1.55
N PHE A 94 -0.34 -7.69 -0.49
CA PHE A 94 0.68 -8.30 0.34
C PHE A 94 0.55 -9.81 0.19
N VAL A 95 1.66 -10.47 -0.14
CA VAL A 95 1.69 -11.91 -0.41
C VAL A 95 2.65 -12.60 0.54
N LYS A 96 2.46 -13.90 0.73
CA LYS A 96 3.32 -14.73 1.58
C LYS A 96 4.56 -15.16 0.81
N SER A 97 5.75 -15.00 1.39
CA SER A 97 6.97 -15.61 0.83
C SER A 97 6.88 -17.14 0.90
N ALA A 98 7.48 -17.81 -0.08
CA ALA A 98 7.73 -19.25 0.01
C ALA A 98 8.84 -19.53 1.04
N GLY A 99 8.75 -20.67 1.73
CA GLY A 99 9.76 -21.13 2.71
C GLY A 99 9.20 -21.42 4.10
N ASP A 100 10.06 -21.96 4.97
CA ASP A 100 9.72 -22.44 6.31
C ASP A 100 9.40 -21.31 7.30
N GLU A 101 9.97 -20.12 7.09
CA GLU A 101 9.67 -18.89 7.84
C GLU A 101 9.01 -17.85 6.92
N PRO A 102 7.71 -17.97 6.66
CA PRO A 102 7.03 -17.11 5.72
C PRO A 102 6.92 -15.67 6.22
N GLN A 103 7.25 -14.72 5.36
CA GLN A 103 7.14 -13.28 5.61
C GLN A 103 6.12 -12.65 4.66
N ALA A 104 5.55 -11.50 5.04
CA ALA A 104 4.78 -10.70 4.10
C ALA A 104 5.71 -9.96 3.14
N LEU A 105 5.40 -10.03 1.86
CA LEU A 105 6.05 -9.30 0.78
C LEU A 105 5.03 -8.35 0.16
N MET A 106 5.42 -7.10 -0.05
CA MET A 106 4.61 -6.14 -0.80
C MET A 106 4.79 -6.42 -2.29
N ALA A 107 3.69 -6.67 -3.01
CA ALA A 107 3.75 -6.87 -4.44
C ALA A 107 3.60 -5.55 -5.20
N LEU A 108 4.54 -5.28 -6.09
CA LEU A 108 4.56 -4.15 -7.01
C LEU A 108 4.31 -4.67 -8.43
N SER A 109 4.47 -3.79 -9.42
CA SER A 109 4.21 -4.16 -10.81
C SER A 109 5.12 -5.26 -11.33
N LEU A 110 4.66 -5.96 -12.36
CA LEU A 110 5.49 -6.86 -13.15
C LEU A 110 6.70 -6.10 -13.70
N GLY A 111 7.89 -6.64 -13.44
CA GLY A 111 9.12 -6.16 -14.05
C GLY A 111 9.21 -6.50 -15.54
N ALA A 112 10.30 -6.09 -16.20
CA ALA A 112 10.52 -6.35 -17.62
C ALA A 112 10.47 -7.86 -17.99
N GLY A 113 10.85 -8.73 -17.05
CA GLY A 113 10.78 -10.19 -17.21
C GLY A 113 9.36 -10.77 -17.14
N GLY A 114 8.35 -9.99 -16.75
CA GLY A 114 6.98 -10.45 -16.57
C GLY A 114 6.69 -11.11 -15.22
N SER A 115 7.63 -11.08 -14.29
CA SER A 115 7.46 -11.56 -12.91
C SER A 115 7.14 -10.39 -11.97
N PRO A 116 6.32 -10.59 -10.91
CA PRO A 116 6.05 -9.55 -9.92
C PRO A 116 7.33 -9.10 -9.23
N GLU A 117 7.51 -7.78 -9.11
CA GLU A 117 8.55 -7.24 -8.24
C GLU A 117 8.02 -7.25 -6.80
N LEU A 118 8.71 -7.98 -5.92
CA LEU A 118 8.32 -8.13 -4.52
C LEU A 118 9.28 -7.36 -3.62
N LEU A 119 8.75 -6.64 -2.65
CA LEU A 119 9.52 -5.87 -1.67
C LEU A 119 9.29 -6.45 -0.27
N GLY A 120 10.36 -6.99 0.31
CA GLY A 120 10.31 -7.66 1.62
C GLY A 120 10.80 -6.80 2.79
N PRO A 121 10.55 -7.24 4.04
CA PRO A 121 10.94 -6.50 5.25
C PRO A 121 12.45 -6.21 5.32
N VAL A 122 13.31 -7.18 4.98
CA VAL A 122 14.77 -7.01 5.00
C VAL A 122 15.22 -5.92 4.03
N GLU A 123 14.63 -5.89 2.85
CA GLU A 123 14.99 -4.92 1.82
C GLU A 123 14.52 -3.51 2.20
N ILE A 124 13.33 -3.40 2.81
CA ILE A 124 12.80 -2.13 3.32
C ILE A 124 13.66 -1.58 4.46
N ALA A 125 14.01 -2.42 5.44
CA ALA A 125 14.81 -2.00 6.60
C ALA A 125 16.17 -1.40 6.20
N ARG A 126 16.70 -1.77 5.02
CA ARG A 126 17.97 -1.24 4.49
C ARG A 126 17.85 0.12 3.78
N ARG A 127 16.63 0.60 3.47
CA ARG A 127 16.41 1.76 2.60
C ARG A 127 16.70 3.13 3.23
N ARG A 128 16.96 3.22 4.55
CA ARG A 128 17.25 4.47 5.30
C ARG A 128 16.42 5.67 4.80
N VAL A 129 15.19 5.77 5.28
CA VAL A 129 14.20 6.76 4.86
C VAL A 129 13.96 7.80 5.95
N GLU A 130 13.59 9.01 5.55
CA GLU A 130 13.04 10.04 6.44
C GLU A 130 11.57 10.24 6.05
N VAL A 131 10.67 9.52 6.71
CA VAL A 131 9.23 9.55 6.41
C VAL A 131 8.46 9.75 7.71
N GLY A 132 7.52 10.70 7.72
CA GLY A 132 6.68 10.94 8.89
C GLY A 132 5.72 9.77 9.14
N LEU A 133 4.97 9.38 8.11
CA LEU A 133 3.96 8.33 8.21
C LEU A 133 4.01 7.39 6.99
N VAL A 134 4.06 6.08 7.27
CA VAL A 134 3.80 5.04 6.26
C VAL A 134 2.41 4.44 6.53
N VAL A 135 1.61 4.25 5.48
CA VAL A 135 0.32 3.55 5.56
C VAL A 135 0.38 2.31 4.68
N LEU A 136 0.10 1.15 5.27
CA LEU A 136 0.02 -0.14 4.61
C LEU A 136 -1.46 -0.54 4.50
N SER A 137 -2.11 -0.04 3.44
CA SER A 137 -3.45 -0.45 3.02
C SER A 137 -3.35 -1.76 2.25
N GLY A 138 -3.38 -2.87 3.01
CA GLY A 138 -3.33 -4.21 2.44
C GLY A 138 -4.73 -4.70 2.06
N CYS A 139 -5.01 -4.73 0.77
CA CYS A 139 -6.17 -5.43 0.24
C CYS A 139 -5.83 -6.91 0.07
N SER A 140 -6.66 -7.77 0.63
CA SER A 140 -6.70 -9.19 0.29
C SER A 140 -7.83 -9.39 -0.71
N SER A 141 -7.51 -9.48 -1.99
CA SER A 141 -8.43 -10.18 -2.89
C SER A 141 -8.47 -11.65 -2.44
N SER A 142 -9.67 -12.21 -2.37
CA SER A 142 -9.99 -13.57 -1.89
C SER A 142 -9.19 -14.73 -2.51
N GLU A 143 -8.35 -14.48 -3.52
CA GLU A 143 -7.49 -15.47 -4.19
C GLU A 143 -6.04 -15.49 -3.70
N ALA A 144 -5.56 -14.41 -3.06
CA ALA A 144 -4.25 -14.42 -2.41
C ALA A 144 -4.45 -14.95 -0.99
N ALA A 145 -3.93 -16.16 -0.71
CA ALA A 145 -4.04 -16.80 0.60
C ALA A 145 -3.83 -15.78 1.72
N ALA A 146 -4.87 -15.56 2.53
CA ALA A 146 -4.90 -14.55 3.58
C ALA A 146 -3.58 -14.59 4.37
N LEU A 147 -2.87 -13.47 4.35
CA LEU A 147 -1.69 -13.33 5.20
C LEU A 147 -2.15 -13.30 6.67
N PRO A 148 -1.57 -14.13 7.53
CA PRO A 148 -1.73 -13.98 8.97
C PRO A 148 -1.30 -12.57 9.40
N ALA A 149 -1.91 -12.06 10.47
CA ALA A 149 -1.57 -10.77 11.07
C ALA A 149 -0.05 -10.60 11.32
N GLU A 150 0.64 -11.70 11.61
CA GLU A 150 2.08 -11.74 11.85
C GLU A 150 2.91 -11.20 10.67
N GLY A 151 2.44 -11.39 9.43
CA GLY A 151 3.17 -10.98 8.24
C GLY A 151 3.33 -9.46 8.13
N LEU A 152 2.24 -8.71 8.34
CA LEU A 152 2.25 -7.25 8.27
C LEU A 152 2.98 -6.62 9.48
N MET A 153 3.05 -7.29 10.62
CA MET A 153 3.89 -6.84 11.74
C MET A 153 5.38 -6.77 11.35
N GLY A 154 5.88 -7.73 10.58
CA GLY A 154 7.25 -7.70 10.04
C GLY A 154 7.49 -6.50 9.12
N MET A 155 6.50 -6.18 8.28
CA MET A 155 6.53 -5.01 7.40
C MET A 155 6.53 -3.69 8.17
N THR A 156 5.68 -3.59 9.20
CA THR A 156 5.62 -2.44 10.12
C THR A 156 6.98 -2.20 10.78
N ARG A 157 7.58 -3.25 11.36
CA ARG A 157 8.91 -3.18 11.97
C ARG A 157 9.99 -2.76 10.98
N ALA A 158 9.94 -3.26 9.75
CA ALA A 158 10.90 -2.90 8.71
C ALA A 158 10.84 -1.40 8.35
N TRP A 159 9.65 -0.83 8.20
CA TRP A 159 9.51 0.61 7.93
C TRP A 159 9.97 1.49 9.09
N LEU A 160 9.67 1.10 10.33
CA LEU A 160 10.20 1.78 11.52
C LEU A 160 11.73 1.68 11.59
N ALA A 161 12.30 0.51 11.34
CA ALA A 161 13.75 0.30 11.29
C ALA A 161 14.41 1.09 10.14
N ALA A 162 13.71 1.25 9.01
CA ALA A 162 14.17 2.05 7.90
C ALA A 162 14.20 3.56 8.24
N GLY A 163 13.43 4.02 9.23
CA GLY A 163 13.41 5.42 9.68
C GLY A 163 12.06 6.12 9.56
N ALA A 164 10.97 5.42 9.28
CA ALA A 164 9.63 5.98 9.39
C ALA A 164 9.31 6.33 10.85
N GLN A 165 8.65 7.47 11.11
CA GLN A 165 8.28 7.85 12.49
C GLN A 165 7.04 7.10 12.98
N ALA A 166 6.09 6.84 12.09
CA ALA A 166 4.91 6.02 12.37
C ALA A 166 4.51 5.16 11.17
N VAL A 167 3.85 4.05 11.45
CA VAL A 167 3.32 3.12 10.46
C VAL A 167 1.88 2.74 10.84
N ILE A 168 0.94 2.86 9.91
CA ILE A 168 -0.40 2.28 10.03
C ILE A 168 -0.44 1.01 9.19
N ALA A 169 -0.94 -0.09 9.77
CA ALA A 169 -1.08 -1.36 9.07
C ALA A 169 -2.37 -2.07 9.48
N SER A 170 -2.88 -2.91 8.60
CA SER A 170 -3.97 -3.82 8.94
C SER A 170 -3.45 -5.04 9.72
N LEU A 171 -4.27 -5.51 10.65
CA LEU A 171 -4.12 -6.75 11.41
C LEU A 171 -4.68 -7.93 10.62
N TRP A 172 -5.61 -7.69 9.69
CA TRP A 172 -6.18 -8.71 8.83
C TRP A 172 -6.61 -8.15 7.46
N PRO A 173 -6.75 -9.02 6.45
CA PRO A 173 -7.57 -8.83 5.25
C PRO A 173 -8.77 -7.87 5.35
N THR A 174 -8.81 -6.81 4.54
CA THR A 174 -10.01 -5.97 4.37
C THR A 174 -10.45 -5.89 2.89
N PRO A 175 -11.75 -5.66 2.62
CA PRO A 175 -12.24 -5.49 1.24
C PRO A 175 -11.66 -4.24 0.54
N ASP A 176 -11.43 -4.33 -0.78
CA ASP A 176 -11.09 -3.17 -1.61
C ASP A 176 -12.31 -2.25 -1.78
N ASP A 177 -12.47 -1.27 -0.89
CA ASP A 177 -13.59 -0.32 -0.90
C ASP A 177 -13.20 1.11 -1.30
N GLN A 178 -12.09 1.26 -2.02
CA GLN A 178 -11.51 2.56 -2.39
C GLN A 178 -11.00 3.36 -1.16
N GLY A 179 -10.81 2.69 -0.02
CA GLY A 179 -10.14 3.23 1.16
C GLY A 179 -10.94 4.31 1.89
N ARG A 180 -12.25 4.12 2.10
CA ARG A 180 -13.09 5.13 2.78
C ARG A 180 -12.57 5.49 4.17
N LEU A 181 -12.10 4.51 4.93
CA LEU A 181 -11.45 4.75 6.22
C LEU A 181 -10.23 5.66 6.08
N PHE A 182 -9.39 5.46 5.06
CA PHE A 182 -8.19 6.27 4.85
C PHE A 182 -8.51 7.69 4.36
N VAL A 183 -9.55 7.87 3.57
CA VAL A 183 -10.04 9.21 3.21
C VAL A 183 -10.47 9.99 4.46
N ALA A 184 -11.24 9.36 5.35
CA ALA A 184 -11.62 9.97 6.63
C ALA A 184 -10.38 10.24 7.51
N PHE A 185 -9.45 9.30 7.58
CA PHE A 185 -8.18 9.43 8.30
C PHE A 185 -7.39 10.66 7.86
N TYR A 186 -7.11 10.82 6.56
CA TYR A 186 -6.31 11.95 6.08
C TYR A 186 -7.00 13.30 6.28
N ARG A 187 -8.33 13.36 6.16
CA ARG A 187 -9.11 14.56 6.49
C ARG A 187 -8.94 14.96 7.95
N HIS A 188 -8.99 14.00 8.89
CA HIS A 188 -8.76 14.27 10.30
C HIS A 188 -7.30 14.61 10.60
N LEU A 189 -6.36 13.92 9.96
CA LEU A 189 -4.93 14.13 10.15
C LEU A 189 -4.52 15.56 9.77
N GLY A 190 -5.00 16.07 8.62
CA GLY A 190 -4.67 17.42 8.17
C GLY A 190 -5.06 18.49 9.19
N GLY A 191 -6.31 18.45 9.67
CA GLY A 191 -6.79 19.40 10.67
C GLY A 191 -6.09 19.27 12.02
N LEU A 192 -5.68 18.07 12.43
CA LEU A 192 -4.92 17.87 13.68
C LEU A 192 -3.48 18.37 13.59
N MET A 193 -2.85 18.25 12.41
CA MET A 193 -1.50 18.74 12.19
C MET A 193 -1.43 20.26 12.12
N GLU A 194 -2.43 20.92 11.54
CA GLU A 194 -2.57 22.39 11.58
C GLU A 194 -2.67 22.93 13.01
N GLN A 195 -3.22 22.13 13.93
CA GLN A 195 -3.35 22.44 15.36
C GLN A 195 -2.08 22.12 16.16
N GLY A 196 -1.01 21.64 15.52
CA GLY A 196 0.26 21.30 16.19
C GLY A 196 0.18 20.07 17.10
N ASN A 197 -0.77 19.16 16.86
CA ASN A 197 -0.96 18.00 17.73
C ASN A 197 0.10 16.91 17.47
N SER A 198 1.00 16.69 18.44
CA SER A 198 2.03 15.64 18.38
C SER A 198 1.48 14.22 18.29
N GLY A 199 0.22 13.99 18.69
CA GLY A 199 -0.51 12.71 18.60
C GLY A 199 -1.49 12.64 17.43
N ALA A 200 -1.29 13.43 16.37
CA ALA A 200 -2.27 13.57 15.28
C ALA A 200 -2.62 12.24 14.57
N ALA A 201 -1.66 11.35 14.32
CA ALA A 201 -1.92 10.11 13.59
C ALA A 201 -2.80 9.09 14.36
N PRO A 202 -2.48 8.70 15.61
CA PRO A 202 -3.38 7.85 16.39
C PRO A 202 -4.78 8.43 16.56
N GLU A 203 -4.89 9.74 16.83
CA GLU A 203 -6.18 10.40 17.02
C GLU A 203 -6.98 10.49 15.70
N ALA A 204 -6.31 10.75 14.57
CA ALA A 204 -6.95 10.74 13.26
C ALA A 204 -7.49 9.35 12.90
N LEU A 205 -6.73 8.30 13.19
CA LEU A 205 -7.17 6.92 12.96
C LEU A 205 -8.39 6.59 13.81
N ARG A 206 -8.35 6.94 15.10
CA ARG A 206 -9.49 6.75 16.01
C ARG A 206 -10.76 7.47 15.52
N ARG A 207 -10.63 8.71 15.05
CA ARG A 207 -11.77 9.48 14.49
C ARG A 207 -12.33 8.83 13.23
N ALA A 208 -11.47 8.39 12.32
CA ALA A 208 -11.89 7.68 11.12
C ALA A 208 -12.61 6.36 11.46
N GLN A 209 -12.11 5.61 12.44
CA GLN A 209 -12.73 4.37 12.92
C GLN A 209 -14.13 4.63 13.51
N LEU A 210 -14.29 5.68 14.32
CA LEU A 210 -15.58 6.08 14.86
C LEU A 210 -16.56 6.53 13.78
N GLU A 211 -16.08 7.20 12.73
CA GLU A 211 -16.92 7.56 11.59
C GLU A 211 -17.41 6.33 10.83
N MET A 212 -16.54 5.32 10.63
CA MET A 212 -16.97 4.06 10.02
C MET A 212 -17.99 3.34 10.90
N LEU A 213 -17.74 3.27 12.21
CA LEU A 213 -18.66 2.68 13.20
C LEU A 213 -20.05 3.32 13.16
N HIS A 214 -20.13 4.65 13.02
CA HIS A 214 -21.39 5.39 12.98
C HIS A 214 -21.96 5.59 11.57
N SER A 215 -21.37 4.99 10.54
CA SER A 215 -21.75 5.24 9.14
C SER A 215 -23.12 4.69 8.74
N GLY A 216 -23.69 3.74 9.50
CA GLY A 216 -24.91 3.02 9.14
C GLY A 216 -24.79 2.16 7.88
N ALA A 217 -23.58 2.01 7.34
CA ALA A 217 -23.26 1.22 6.15
C ALA A 217 -22.49 -0.04 6.54
N TRP A 218 -22.15 -0.89 5.57
CA TRP A 218 -21.38 -2.12 5.84
C TRP A 218 -20.01 -1.84 6.48
N GLN A 219 -19.44 -0.64 6.27
CA GLN A 219 -18.20 -0.18 6.93
C GLN A 219 -18.32 -0.09 8.47
N ALA A 220 -19.54 -0.07 9.02
CA ALA A 220 -19.74 -0.13 10.47
C ALA A 220 -19.36 -1.50 11.06
N SER A 221 -19.16 -2.52 10.23
CA SER A 221 -18.63 -3.82 10.64
C SER A 221 -17.28 -3.67 11.33
N THR A 222 -17.15 -4.26 12.53
CA THR A 222 -15.89 -4.33 13.28
C THR A 222 -14.77 -4.95 12.44
N ALA A 223 -15.09 -5.91 11.58
CA ALA A 223 -14.11 -6.53 10.68
C ALA A 223 -13.48 -5.53 9.68
N TYR A 224 -14.14 -4.39 9.41
CA TYR A 224 -13.60 -3.35 8.53
C TYR A 224 -12.78 -2.32 9.31
N TRP A 225 -13.41 -1.57 10.23
CA TRP A 225 -12.74 -0.42 10.86
C TRP A 225 -11.70 -0.81 11.91
N ALA A 226 -11.89 -1.91 12.63
CA ALA A 226 -10.97 -2.35 13.68
C ALA A 226 -9.73 -3.06 13.14
N ALA A 227 -9.65 -3.25 11.82
CA ALA A 227 -8.52 -3.90 11.18
C ALA A 227 -7.22 -3.11 11.35
N TYR A 228 -7.27 -1.79 11.52
CA TYR A 228 -6.09 -0.93 11.41
C TYR A 228 -5.55 -0.50 12.77
N THR A 229 -4.23 -0.56 12.91
CA THR A 229 -3.49 -0.06 14.08
C THR A 229 -2.36 0.86 13.66
N VAL A 230 -1.88 1.68 14.59
CA VAL A 230 -0.73 2.57 14.42
C VAL A 230 0.41 2.12 15.33
N ALA A 231 1.61 2.05 14.79
CA ALA A 231 2.86 1.83 15.52
C ALA A 231 3.78 3.03 15.29
N GLY A 232 4.33 3.58 16.37
CA GLY A 232 5.28 4.69 16.33
C GLY A 232 6.66 4.25 16.80
N LYS A 233 7.67 5.07 16.50
CA LYS A 233 8.97 4.99 17.16
C LYS A 233 8.83 5.59 18.57
N GLU A 234 9.37 4.90 19.58
CA GLU A 234 9.47 5.42 20.96
C GLU A 234 10.29 6.71 21.03
#